data_AF-A0A2D6M9K6-F1
#
_entry.id   AF-A0A2D6M9K6-F1
#
_cell.length_a   1.000
_cell.length_b   1.000
_cell.length_c   1.000
_cell.angle_alpha   90.00
_cell.angle_beta   90.00
_cell.angle_gamma   90.00
#
_symmetry.space_group_name_H-M   'P 1'
#
loop_
_entity.id
_entity.type
_entity.pdbx_description
1 polymer ?
#
loop_
_entity_poly.entity_id
_entity_poly.type
_entity_poly.pdbx_seq_one_letter_code
_entity_poly.pdbx_strand_id
1 'polypeptide(L)' 'MTLQEWKILQNIKSLGELAKKLKVADTTNPARLVHRWIKGEAFPTQKNLALIFKATNGKVTPTDFLTQ' A
#
# COMPACT_ATOMS: atom_id res chain seq x y z
N MET A 1 -7.76 0.14 9.19
CA MET A 1 -7.16 -1.14 8.76
C MET A 1 -5.90 -0.83 7.98
N THR A 2 -4.77 -1.39 8.39
CA THR A 2 -3.46 -1.12 7.80
C THR A 2 -3.27 -1.81 6.44
N LEU A 3 -2.32 -1.31 5.65
CA LEU A 3 -1.96 -1.92 4.36
C LEU A 3 -1.44 -3.36 4.54
N GLN A 4 -0.81 -3.66 5.67
CA GLN A 4 -0.33 -4.99 6.03
C GLN A 4 -1.48 -5.96 6.35
N GLU A 5 -2.48 -5.53 7.11
CA GLU A 5 -3.69 -6.34 7.36
C GLU A 5 -4.44 -6.62 6.06
N TRP A 6 -4.56 -5.61 5.18
CA TRP A 6 -5.17 -5.81 3.87
C TRP A 6 -4.44 -6.86 3.03
N LYS A 7 -3.09 -6.82 3.03
CA LYS A 7 -2.25 -7.81 2.35
C LYS A 7 -2.57 -9.24 2.81
N ILE A 8 -2.68 -9.43 4.13
CA ILE A 8 -3.01 -10.73 4.74
C ILE A 8 -4.42 -11.17 4.31
N LEU A 9 -5.41 -10.28 4.40
CA LEU A 9 -6.80 -10.56 3.99
C LEU A 9 -6.93 -10.91 2.51
N GLN A 10 -6.11 -10.33 1.65
CA GLN A 10 -6.11 -10.62 0.21
C GLN A 10 -5.23 -11.83 -0.17
N ASN A 11 -4.66 -12.54 0.81
CA ASN A 11 -3.72 -13.65 0.60
C ASN A 11 -2.52 -13.28 -0.29
N ILE A 12 -2.09 -12.00 -0.25
CA ILE A 12 -0.99 -11.51 -1.07
C ILE A 12 0.32 -11.95 -0.40
N LYS A 13 1.09 -12.81 -1.06
CA LYS A 13 2.29 -13.40 -0.48
C LYS A 13 3.46 -12.43 -0.53
N SER A 14 3.59 -11.68 -1.64
CA SER A 14 4.76 -10.83 -1.88
C SER A 14 4.43 -9.33 -1.97
N LEU A 15 5.38 -8.48 -1.57
CA LEU A 15 5.21 -7.01 -1.63
C LEU A 15 5.17 -6.50 -3.09
N GLY A 16 5.82 -7.19 -4.02
CA GLY A 16 5.71 -6.88 -5.44
C GLY A 16 4.30 -7.13 -6.01
N GLU A 17 3.64 -8.19 -5.57
CA GLU A 17 2.24 -8.46 -5.93
C GLU A 17 1.30 -7.42 -5.32
N LEU A 18 1.56 -7.02 -4.07
CA LEU A 18 0.82 -5.93 -3.42
C LEU A 18 0.95 -4.65 -4.24
N ALA A 19 2.16 -4.27 -4.65
CA ALA A 19 2.37 -3.08 -5.47
C ALA A 19 1.67 -3.16 -6.84
N LYS A 20 1.63 -4.34 -7.48
CA LYS A 20 0.86 -4.56 -8.71
C LYS A 20 -0.64 -4.37 -8.47
N LYS A 21 -1.18 -4.94 -7.39
CA LYS A 21 -2.59 -4.78 -7.01
C LYS A 21 -2.97 -3.33 -6.74
N LEU A 22 -2.08 -2.59 -6.09
CA LEU A 22 -2.24 -1.17 -5.80
C LEU A 22 -1.98 -0.28 -7.03
N LYS A 23 -1.58 -0.84 -8.18
CA LYS A 23 -1.21 -0.11 -9.40
C LYS A 23 -0.08 0.91 -9.19
N VAL A 24 0.88 0.58 -8.32
CA VAL A 24 2.09 1.40 -8.05
C VAL A 24 3.38 0.70 -8.51
N ALA A 25 3.22 -0.32 -9.36
CA ALA A 25 4.31 -1.14 -9.88
C ALA A 25 5.22 -0.40 -10.87
N ASP A 26 4.81 0.76 -11.39
CA ASP A 26 5.55 1.53 -12.40
C ASP A 26 6.78 2.28 -11.85
N THR A 27 7.12 2.08 -10.58
CA THR A 27 8.30 2.69 -9.95
C THR A 27 9.50 1.75 -10.03
N THR A 28 10.72 2.29 -9.96
CA THR A 28 11.97 1.51 -10.04
C THR A 28 12.06 0.41 -8.99
N ASN A 29 11.43 0.57 -7.82
CA ASN A 29 11.45 -0.40 -6.73
C ASN A 29 10.11 -0.42 -5.96
N PRO A 30 9.06 -1.04 -6.54
CA PRO A 30 7.71 -0.93 -6.04
C PRO A 30 7.49 -1.75 -4.75
N ALA A 31 8.17 -2.89 -4.61
CA ALA A 31 8.15 -3.68 -3.38
C ALA A 31 8.78 -2.92 -2.20
N ARG A 32 9.91 -2.24 -2.42
CA ARG A 32 10.57 -1.41 -1.40
C ARG A 32 9.71 -0.20 -1.02
N LEU A 33 9.04 0.40 -2.01
CA LEU A 33 8.14 1.53 -1.78
C LEU A 33 6.99 1.12 -0.84
N VAL A 34 6.31 0.01 -1.14
CA VAL A 34 5.22 -0.53 -0.32
C VAL A 34 5.72 -0.95 1.06
N HIS A 35 6.91 -1.55 1.15
CA HIS A 35 7.55 -1.86 2.44
C HIS A 35 7.72 -0.62 3.33
N ARG A 36 8.19 0.49 2.75
CA ARG A 36 8.36 1.76 3.47
C ARG A 36 7.02 2.30 3.98
N TRP A 37 5.95 2.15 3.21
CA TRP A 37 4.60 2.56 3.63
C TRP A 37 4.01 1.69 4.74
N ILE A 38 4.40 0.42 4.83
CA ILE A 38 3.98 -0.51 5.89
C ILE A 38 4.76 -0.26 7.19
N LYS A 39 6.01 0.20 7.09
CA LYS A 39 6.87 0.51 8.23
C LYS A 39 6.72 1.95 8.74
N GLY A 40 5.87 2.77 8.13
CA GLY A 40 5.81 4.22 8.41
C GLY A 40 7.06 5.01 8.00
N GLU A 41 8.04 4.41 7.32
CA GLU A 41 9.28 5.09 6.88
C GLU A 41 9.04 6.12 5.77
N ALA A 42 7.96 5.95 5.02
CA ALA A 42 7.55 6.91 3.99
C ALA A 42 6.04 7.03 3.95
N PHE A 43 5.55 8.23 3.68
CA PHE A 43 4.14 8.47 3.44
C PHE A 43 3.82 8.34 1.94
N PRO A 44 2.73 7.67 1.54
CA PRO A 44 2.34 7.63 0.14
C PRO A 44 1.93 9.04 -0.34
N THR A 45 2.32 9.40 -1.57
CA THR A 45 1.88 10.67 -2.19
C THR A 45 0.36 10.65 -2.43
N GLN A 46 -0.25 11.82 -2.61
CA GLN A 46 -1.70 11.93 -2.86
C GLN A 46 -2.18 11.07 -4.05
N LYS A 47 -1.37 10.97 -5.12
CA LYS A 47 -1.63 10.07 -6.26
C LYS A 47 -1.66 8.59 -5.83
N ASN A 48 -0.67 8.17 -5.05
CA ASN A 48 -0.58 6.79 -4.57
C ASN A 48 -1.67 6.47 -3.54
N LEU A 49 -2.04 7.42 -2.68
CA LEU A 49 -3.18 7.28 -1.77
C LEU A 49 -4.48 7.05 -2.53
N ALA A 50 -4.75 7.81 -3.60
CA ALA A 50 -5.93 7.60 -4.43
C ALA A 50 -5.94 6.19 -5.07
N LEU A 51 -4.78 5.72 -5.53
CA LEU A 51 -4.63 4.37 -6.09
C LEU A 51 -4.86 3.28 -5.02
N ILE A 52 -4.27 3.44 -3.84
CA ILE A 52 -4.44 2.53 -2.71
C ILE A 52 -5.90 2.49 -2.27
N PHE A 53 -6.52 3.65 -2.09
CA PHE A 53 -7.92 3.77 -1.71
C PHE A 53 -8.83 3.07 -2.72
N LYS A 54 -8.59 3.29 -4.03
CA LYS A 54 -9.35 2.63 -5.09
C LYS A 54 -9.12 1.11 -5.13
N ALA A 55 -7.87 0.66 -4.99
CA ALA A 55 -7.50 -0.76 -5.04
C ALA A 55 -8.00 -1.55 -3.83
N THR A 56 -8.09 -0.89 -2.68
CA THR A 56 -8.58 -1.48 -1.42
C THR A 56 -10.08 -1.28 -1.22
N ASN A 57 -10.77 -0.66 -2.18
CA ASN A 57 -12.19 -0.32 -2.12
C ASN A 57 -12.56 0.51 -0.88
N GLY A 58 -11.71 1.48 -0.54
CA GLY A 58 -11.86 2.38 0.59
C GLY A 58 -11.53 1.77 1.95
N LYS A 59 -11.05 0.52 2.00
CA LYS A 59 -10.72 -0.13 3.28
C LYS A 59 -9.43 0.37 3.92
N VAL A 60 -8.46 0.81 3.11
CA VAL A 60 -7.23 1.45 3.59
C VAL A 60 -7.29 2.92 3.28
N THR A 61 -7.24 3.74 4.32
CA THR A 61 -7.38 5.19 4.27
C THR A 61 -6.05 5.88 4.53
N PRO A 62 -5.89 7.17 4.14
CA PRO A 62 -4.66 7.93 4.44
C PRO A 62 -4.33 7.98 5.93
N THR A 63 -5.35 8.01 6.80
CA THR A 63 -5.22 7.96 8.25
C THR A 63 -4.55 6.70 8.76
N ASP A 64 -4.72 5.56 8.08
CA ASP A 64 -4.06 4.29 8.44
C ASP A 64 -2.53 4.32 8.24
N PHE A 65 -2.01 5.33 7.56
CA PHE A 65 -0.56 5.56 7.41
C PHE A 65 0.00 6.57 8.42
N LEU A 66 -0.87 7.29 9.13
CA LEU A 66 -0.48 8.29 10.13
C LEU A 66 -0.38 7.70 11.55
N THR A 67 -1.01 6.56 11.81
CA THR A 67 -1.11 5.90 13.12
C THR A 67 -0.31 4.59 13.22
N GLN A 68 0.72 4.41 12.39
CA GLN A 68 1.53 3.17 12.33
C GLN A 68 2.58 3.09 13.43
#